data_AF-A0A7C1GCB7-F1
#
_entry.id   AF-A0A7C1GCB7-F1
#
_cell.length_a   1.000
_cell.length_b   1.000
_cell.length_c   1.000
_cell.angle_alpha   90.00
_cell.angle_beta   90.00
_cell.angle_gamma   90.00
#
_symmetry.space_group_name_H-M   'P 1'
#
loop_
_entity.id
_entity.type
_entity.pdbx_description
1 polymer ?
#
loop_
_entity_poly.entity_id
_entity_poly.type
_entity_poly.pdbx_seq_one_letter_code
_entity_poly.pdbx_strand_id
1 'polypeptide(L)' 'MLTAADVMSDPLPIVSCSTKVRSVARMLGRGLPAVLVEDEMKIVGIITKSDIAKLLLHSKSQQ' A
#
# COMPACT_ATOMS: atom_id res chain seq x y z
N MET A 1 7.36 -29.37 -8.03
CA MET A 1 6.67 -28.17 -8.57
C MET A 1 6.78 -27.07 -7.54
N LEU A 2 6.99 -25.83 -7.94
CA LEU A 2 7.04 -24.68 -7.02
C LEU A 2 5.62 -24.15 -6.74
N THR A 3 5.43 -23.61 -5.56
CA THR A 3 4.20 -23.02 -5.00
C THR A 3 4.40 -21.54 -4.72
N ALA A 4 3.33 -20.81 -4.44
CA ALA A 4 3.45 -19.40 -4.02
C ALA A 4 4.26 -19.25 -2.72
N ALA A 5 4.18 -20.24 -1.82
CA ALA A 5 4.94 -20.25 -0.57
C ALA A 5 6.46 -20.35 -0.81
N ASP A 6 6.88 -20.92 -1.94
CA ASP A 6 8.30 -21.06 -2.29
C ASP A 6 8.93 -19.75 -2.78
N VAL A 7 8.13 -18.74 -3.13
CA VAL A 7 8.61 -17.46 -3.72
C VAL A 7 8.11 -16.21 -3.00
N MET A 8 7.13 -16.31 -2.10
CA MET A 8 6.64 -15.17 -1.35
C MET A 8 7.73 -14.63 -0.42
N SER A 9 7.76 -13.31 -0.25
CA SER A 9 8.59 -12.65 0.77
C SER A 9 7.83 -12.55 2.09
N ASP A 10 8.49 -11.97 3.09
CA ASP A 10 7.85 -11.64 4.37
C ASP A 10 6.56 -10.83 4.16
N PRO A 11 5.55 -11.00 5.05
CA PRO A 11 4.29 -10.28 4.95
C PRO A 11 4.48 -8.77 4.84
N LEU A 12 3.70 -8.17 3.93
CA LEU A 12 3.62 -6.72 3.84
C LEU A 12 2.98 -6.14 5.11
N PRO A 13 3.35 -4.93 5.52
CA PRO A 13 2.64 -4.22 6.58
C PRO A 13 1.16 -4.07 6.25
N ILE A 14 0.32 -4.26 7.27
CA ILE A 14 -1.13 -4.10 7.19
C ILE A 14 -1.53 -2.82 7.92
N VAL A 15 -2.44 -2.05 7.35
CA VAL A 15 -3.01 -0.84 7.96
C VAL A 15 -4.53 -0.84 7.82
N SER A 16 -5.24 -0.26 8.79
CA SER A 16 -6.70 -0.05 8.70
C SER A 16 -7.06 0.87 7.52
N CYS A 17 -8.21 0.66 6.89
CA CYS A 17 -8.82 1.51 5.88
C CYS A 17 -8.99 2.99 6.32
N SER A 18 -9.01 3.25 7.63
CA SER A 18 -9.06 4.60 8.21
C SER A 18 -7.68 5.28 8.35
N THR A 19 -6.60 4.58 8.02
CA THR A 19 -5.23 5.09 8.16
C THR A 19 -4.98 6.27 7.21
N LYS A 20 -4.47 7.38 7.75
CA LYS A 20 -4.14 8.58 6.96
C LYS A 20 -3.16 8.24 5.83
N VAL A 21 -3.49 8.64 4.60
CA VAL A 21 -2.66 8.42 3.40
C VAL A 21 -1.22 8.91 3.59
N ARG A 22 -0.99 9.99 4.33
CA ARG A 22 0.37 10.49 4.65
C ARG A 22 1.23 9.45 5.39
N SER A 23 0.63 8.65 6.28
CA SER A 23 1.33 7.58 6.99
C SER A 23 1.72 6.47 6.03
N VAL A 24 0.81 6.05 5.15
CA VAL A 24 1.07 5.06 4.09
C VAL A 24 2.17 5.54 3.15
N ALA A 25 2.11 6.79 2.70
CA ALA A 25 3.15 7.40 1.86
C ALA A 25 4.53 7.40 2.53
N ARG A 26 4.60 7.66 3.85
CA ARG A 26 5.86 7.58 4.61
C ARG A 26 6.39 6.15 4.69
N MET A 27 5.52 5.16 4.89
CA MET A 27 5.91 3.74 4.90
C MET A 27 6.50 3.34 3.54
N LEU A 28 5.81 3.65 2.45
CA LEU A 28 6.28 3.37 1.09
C LEU A 28 7.58 4.13 0.77
N GLY A 29 7.73 5.35 1.26
CA GLY A 29 8.94 6.17 1.12
C GLY A 29 10.17 5.60 1.84
N ARG A 30 9.99 4.74 2.85
CA ARG A 30 11.07 4.03 3.55
C ARG A 30 11.57 2.77 2.82
N GLY A 31 11.12 2.54 1.59
CA GLY A 31 11.55 1.42 0.77
C GLY A 31 10.58 0.25 0.73
N LEU A 32 9.49 0.28 1.51
CA LEU A 32 8.45 -0.76 1.46
C LEU A 32 7.81 -0.80 0.05
N PRO A 33 7.64 -1.99 -0.55
CA PRO A 33 7.12 -2.10 -1.92
C PRO A 33 5.62 -1.80 -1.99
N ALA A 34 4.87 -2.17 -0.94
CA ALA A 34 3.43 -1.98 -0.84
C ALA A 34 2.97 -2.06 0.63
N VAL A 35 1.72 -1.67 0.88
CA VAL A 35 1.02 -1.80 2.17
C VAL A 35 -0.34 -2.45 1.91
N LEU A 36 -0.72 -3.45 2.71
CA LEU A 36 -2.06 -4.05 2.66
C LEU A 36 -3.05 -3.22 3.47
N VAL A 37 -4.28 -3.13 2.99
CA VAL A 37 -5.37 -2.40 3.65
C VAL A 37 -6.36 -3.41 4.22
N GLU A 38 -6.65 -3.29 5.51
CA GLU A 38 -7.66 -4.11 6.20
C GLU A 38 -8.90 -3.30 6.59
N ASP A 39 -10.03 -3.99 6.60
CA ASP A 39 -11.29 -3.54 7.19
C ASP A 39 -11.90 -4.73 7.95
N GLU A 40 -12.18 -4.56 9.25
CA GLU A 40 -12.72 -5.62 10.12
C GLU A 40 -12.03 -7.00 9.96
N MET A 41 -10.68 -7.03 10.05
CA MET A 41 -9.83 -8.23 9.89
C MET A 41 -9.84 -8.87 8.49
N LYS A 42 -10.43 -8.21 7.49
CA LYS A 42 -10.41 -8.63 6.10
C LYS A 42 -9.47 -7.74 5.30
N ILE A 43 -8.56 -8.34 4.53
CA ILE A 43 -7.78 -7.59 3.54
C ILE A 43 -8.73 -7.13 2.43
N VAL A 44 -8.90 -5.81 2.30
CA VAL A 44 -9.79 -5.17 1.33
C VAL A 44 -9.03 -4.49 0.19
N GLY A 45 -7.70 -4.37 0.29
CA GLY A 45 -6.92 -3.77 -0.79
C GLY A 45 -5.41 -3.76 -0.54
N ILE A 46 -4.72 -3.13 -1.49
CA ILE A 46 -3.27 -2.90 -1.49
C ILE A 46 -3.00 -1.49 -1.98
N ILE A 47 -2.02 -0.80 -1.38
CA ILE A 47 -1.55 0.51 -1.81
C ILE A 47 -0.08 0.40 -2.20
N THR A 48 0.25 0.86 -3.40
CA THR A 48 1.61 0.88 -3.96
C THR A 48 2.12 2.31 -4.11
N LYS A 49 3.42 2.46 -4.43
CA LYS A 49 4.01 3.78 -4.76
C LYS A 49 3.30 4.47 -5.93
N SER A 50 2.81 3.70 -6.90
CA SER A 50 2.11 4.21 -8.08
C SER A 50 0.77 4.88 -7.73
N ASP A 51 0.06 4.38 -6.71
CA ASP A 51 -1.20 4.96 -6.26
C ASP A 51 -0.98 6.32 -5.58
N ILE A 52 0.08 6.44 -4.78
CA ILE A 52 0.52 7.72 -4.20
C ILE A 52 0.93 8.71 -5.30
N ALA A 53 1.69 8.25 -6.31
CA ALA A 53 2.09 9.10 -7.42
C ALA A 53 0.88 9.64 -8.20
N LYS A 54 -0.13 8.79 -8.48
CA LYS A 54 -1.39 9.23 -9.10
C LYS A 54 -2.05 10.31 -8.26
N LEU A 55 -2.17 10.16 -6.94
CA LEU A 55 -2.78 11.18 -6.08
C LEU A 55 -2.09 12.56 -6.20
N LEU A 56 -0.75 12.58 -6.30
CA LEU A 56 0.03 13.81 -6.45
C LEU A 56 -0.10 14.45 -7.84
N LEU A 57 -0.32 13.65 -8.88
CA LEU A 57 -0.53 14.15 -10.24
C LEU A 57 -1.92 14.77 -10.41
N HIS A 58 -2.96 14.15 -9.85
CA HIS A 58 -4.34 14.66 -9.94
C HIS A 58 -4.59 15.91 -9.07
N SER A 59 -3.75 16.17 -8.07
CA SER A 59 -3.86 17.37 -7.23
C SER A 59 -3.30 18.63 -7.90
N LYS A 60 -2.56 18.51 -9.00
CA LYS A 60 -2.03 19.65 -9.77
C LYS A 60 -2.95 20.13 -10.90
N SER A 61 -3.96 19.35 -11.28
CA SER A 61 -4.85 19.67 -12.41
C SER A 61 -6.01 20.60 -12.04
N GLN A 62 -6.17 20.93 -10.76
CA GLN A 62 -7.30 21.71 -10.22
C GLN A 62 -6.82 23.00 -9.54
N GLN A 63 -5.62 23.49 -9.88
CA GLN A 63 -5.07 24.76 -9.41
C GLN A 63 -4.54 25.58 -10.57
#